data_AF-A0A512H859-F1
#
_entry.id   AF-A0A512H859-F1
#
_cell.length_a   1.000
_cell.length_b   1.000
_cell.length_c   1.000
_cell.angle_alpha   90.00
_cell.angle_beta   90.00
_cell.angle_gamma   90.00
#
_symmetry.space_group_name_H-M   'P 1'
#
loop_
_entity.id
_entity.type
_entity.pdbx_description
1 polymer ?
#
loop_
_entity_poly.entity_id
_entity_poly.type
_entity_poly.pdbx_seq_one_letter_code
_entity_poly.pdbx_strand_id
1 'polypeptide(L)'
;MAPEMSGSARFLPPKPAAGPQPTPRGPIAPPLPPMPEGPAPAAGPALSEAEEPLLLDSAFRQVGTSLRRALRAILTTHQGFATFALLLFLGAILAVLVTGWWRGAPFGVDQALGMLIVGYGALGGLVLFLVSLLVLHGVTVGMARMLRPRAVPRRHTPMGEKLFHLITFLASVWTGYTSYYGFQIVFFSPDEGWRYWAVPGLAGVIGATFVYTFWTTLLERMEMANVWQKLVLLLIIAPVGSSIIFGMSTATSVLGVGGDAAITYHLRVSVDALQRSLNEIRQVRDGEFDQLVPIARQISSRFERLATQEETQGTLTSAAGSGSVSVYLHDLSQVATSIADHLEASHREEITEIAAINDTLRRLRESLADRGRAFRAQYETLIRDLNAVQGRIGGVVASSPTDYFRFQIGTMREIRPLTADSVNRLFAASQQTVVANLQNEKNATLDEIMVTLNSMATHNTLSVPPFAPMHDLEAILVYWRQIWLSWAIAIATDMGPLLWILVAAVMPTGAYLVTVHDEERKAGFNFLDDDGEI
;
A
#
# COMPACT_ATOMS: atom_id res chain seq x y z
N MET A 1 -49.92 9.15 -23.49
CA MET A 1 -49.63 8.57 -24.82
C MET A 1 -48.37 7.72 -24.67
N ALA A 2 -48.50 6.40 -24.87
CA ALA A 2 -47.42 5.49 -25.25
C ALA A 2 -47.63 5.14 -26.76
N PRO A 3 -46.79 4.37 -27.49
CA PRO A 3 -46.00 3.18 -27.12
C PRO A 3 -44.47 3.49 -27.16
N GLU A 4 -43.48 2.58 -27.31
CA GLU A 4 -43.44 1.13 -27.62
C GLU A 4 -42.17 0.45 -27.06
N MET A 5 -41.87 -0.79 -27.47
CA MET A 5 -40.64 -1.53 -27.17
C MET A 5 -39.99 -2.11 -28.44
N SER A 6 -38.66 -2.14 -28.53
CA SER A 6 -37.83 -3.15 -29.24
C SER A 6 -36.34 -2.79 -29.06
N GLY A 7 -35.37 -3.70 -28.95
CA GLY A 7 -35.43 -5.17 -28.98
C GLY A 7 -34.08 -5.78 -28.59
N SER A 8 -34.07 -7.07 -28.24
CA SER A 8 -32.90 -7.78 -27.69
C SER A 8 -31.96 -8.32 -28.77
N ALA A 9 -30.68 -7.93 -28.71
CA ALA A 9 -29.63 -8.52 -29.55
C ALA A 9 -28.99 -9.74 -28.87
N ARG A 10 -29.23 -10.94 -29.42
CA ARG A 10 -28.55 -12.18 -28.99
C ARG A 10 -27.07 -12.15 -29.40
N PHE A 11 -26.18 -12.38 -28.44
CA PHE A 11 -24.79 -12.75 -28.74
C PHE A 11 -24.75 -14.16 -29.36
N LEU A 12 -24.12 -14.28 -30.53
CA LEU A 12 -23.73 -15.55 -31.14
C LEU A 12 -22.25 -15.84 -30.78
N PRO A 13 -21.87 -17.11 -30.51
CA PRO A 13 -20.48 -17.46 -30.26
C PRO A 13 -19.64 -17.40 -31.55
N PRO A 14 -18.34 -17.06 -31.45
CA PRO A 14 -17.46 -16.96 -32.61
C PRO A 14 -17.14 -18.33 -33.23
N LYS A 15 -16.98 -18.31 -34.56
CA LYS A 15 -16.64 -19.45 -35.41
C LYS A 15 -15.21 -19.95 -35.11
N PRO A 16 -14.95 -21.26 -34.96
CA PRO A 16 -13.61 -21.77 -34.70
C PRO A 16 -12.68 -21.53 -35.90
N ALA A 17 -11.46 -21.07 -35.61
CA ALA A 17 -10.42 -20.85 -36.62
C ALA A 17 -9.88 -22.19 -37.16
N ALA A 18 -9.57 -22.22 -38.46
CA ALA A 18 -8.97 -23.39 -39.10
C ALA A 18 -7.53 -23.60 -38.61
N GLY A 19 -7.19 -24.84 -38.23
CA GLY A 19 -5.82 -25.21 -37.88
C GLY A 19 -4.88 -25.23 -39.10
N PRO A 20 -3.57 -25.04 -38.90
CA PRO A 20 -2.60 -25.03 -39.99
C PRO A 20 -2.43 -26.41 -40.65
N GLN A 21 -2.38 -26.44 -41.98
CA GLN A 21 -2.04 -27.64 -42.75
C GLN A 21 -0.55 -28.01 -42.57
N PRO A 22 -0.19 -29.29 -42.51
CA PRO A 22 1.19 -29.73 -42.51
C PRO A 22 1.80 -29.61 -43.92
N THR A 23 2.97 -28.95 -44.02
CA THR A 23 3.75 -28.89 -45.26
C THR A 23 4.47 -30.21 -45.55
N PRO A 24 4.62 -30.61 -46.84
CA PRO A 24 5.25 -31.86 -47.21
C PRO A 24 6.77 -31.84 -47.00
N ARG A 25 7.34 -32.96 -46.56
CA ARG A 25 8.80 -33.16 -46.41
C ARG A 25 9.46 -33.32 -47.78
N GLY A 26 10.54 -32.58 -48.02
CA GLY A 26 11.41 -32.76 -49.20
C GLY A 26 12.27 -34.04 -49.13
N PRO A 27 12.81 -34.51 -50.26
CA PRO A 27 13.47 -35.81 -50.38
C PRO A 27 14.87 -35.86 -49.76
N ILE A 28 15.26 -37.07 -49.34
CA ILE A 28 16.54 -37.41 -48.73
C ILE A 28 17.64 -37.50 -49.79
N ALA A 29 18.81 -36.90 -49.52
CA ALA A 29 19.98 -36.99 -50.41
C ALA A 29 20.70 -38.36 -50.28
N PRO A 30 21.20 -38.94 -51.39
CA PRO A 30 21.91 -40.22 -51.38
C PRO A 30 23.36 -40.12 -50.85
N PRO A 31 23.96 -41.24 -50.40
CA PRO A 31 25.31 -41.26 -49.84
C PRO A 31 26.41 -41.07 -50.89
N LEU A 32 27.54 -40.46 -50.50
CA LEU A 32 28.73 -40.34 -51.36
C LEU A 32 29.46 -41.69 -51.53
N PRO A 33 30.07 -41.95 -52.71
CA PRO A 33 30.88 -43.12 -52.98
C PRO A 33 32.29 -43.03 -52.33
N PRO A 34 32.98 -44.17 -52.15
CA PRO A 34 34.33 -44.21 -51.59
C PRO A 34 35.39 -43.68 -52.58
N MET A 35 36.37 -42.95 -52.06
CA MET A 35 37.57 -42.52 -52.80
C MET A 35 38.60 -43.66 -52.90
N PRO A 36 39.36 -43.79 -54.00
CA PRO A 36 40.25 -44.92 -54.25
C PRO A 36 41.60 -44.83 -53.54
N GLU A 37 42.21 -46.00 -53.31
CA GLU A 37 43.56 -46.16 -52.75
C GLU A 37 44.67 -45.84 -53.78
N GLY A 38 45.79 -45.34 -53.26
CA GLY A 38 47.11 -45.44 -53.89
C GLY A 38 47.91 -44.14 -53.98
N PRO A 39 49.24 -44.19 -54.19
CA PRO A 39 50.19 -45.21 -53.74
C PRO A 39 51.26 -44.62 -52.79
N ALA A 40 51.96 -45.47 -52.05
CA ALA A 40 53.08 -45.05 -51.20
C ALA A 40 54.35 -44.72 -52.00
N PRO A 41 55.11 -43.67 -51.62
CA PRO A 41 56.51 -43.55 -51.99
C PRO A 41 57.46 -43.31 -50.79
N ALA A 42 58.50 -44.14 -50.75
CA ALA A 42 59.90 -43.85 -50.40
C ALA A 42 60.28 -43.01 -49.15
N ALA A 43 61.17 -43.61 -48.35
CA ALA A 43 61.76 -43.09 -47.13
C ALA A 43 62.74 -41.89 -47.29
N GLY A 44 62.68 -40.99 -46.31
CA GLY A 44 63.83 -40.23 -45.77
C GLY A 44 63.95 -38.75 -46.20
N PRO A 45 64.72 -37.92 -45.46
CA PRO A 45 65.44 -38.18 -44.20
C PRO A 45 64.81 -37.48 -42.98
N ALA A 46 65.35 -37.75 -41.79
CA ALA A 46 64.85 -37.20 -40.53
C ALA A 46 65.07 -35.67 -40.39
N LEU A 47 64.01 -34.95 -40.03
CA LEU A 47 64.07 -33.61 -39.46
C LEU A 47 63.43 -33.66 -38.07
N SER A 48 64.14 -33.11 -37.07
CA SER A 48 63.68 -33.05 -35.69
C SER A 48 62.76 -31.84 -35.49
N GLU A 49 61.46 -32.02 -35.72
CA GLU A 49 60.47 -31.06 -35.23
C GLU A 49 60.19 -31.35 -33.75
N ALA A 50 60.54 -30.39 -32.89
CA ALA A 50 60.10 -30.39 -31.51
C ALA A 50 58.63 -29.94 -31.48
N GLU A 51 57.70 -30.86 -31.18
CA GLU A 51 56.31 -30.51 -30.92
C GLU A 51 56.23 -29.60 -29.67
N GLU A 52 56.03 -28.30 -29.88
CA GLU A 52 55.52 -27.44 -28.82
C GLU A 52 54.09 -27.87 -28.48
N PRO A 53 53.79 -28.30 -27.23
CA PRO A 53 52.43 -28.67 -26.87
C PRO A 53 51.52 -27.43 -26.88
N LEU A 54 50.49 -27.48 -27.74
CA LEU A 54 49.44 -26.46 -27.90
C LEU A 54 49.04 -25.81 -26.57
N LEU A 55 49.47 -24.55 -26.38
CA LEU A 55 49.29 -23.74 -25.17
C LEU A 55 47.83 -23.73 -24.63
N LEU A 56 46.85 -23.85 -25.52
CA LEU A 56 45.42 -23.92 -25.17
C LEU A 56 45.07 -25.10 -24.24
N ASP A 57 45.63 -26.29 -24.45
CA ASP A 57 45.30 -27.45 -23.61
C ASP A 57 45.92 -27.33 -22.21
N SER A 58 47.12 -26.75 -22.09
CA SER A 58 47.67 -26.38 -20.78
C SER A 58 46.79 -25.34 -20.05
N ALA A 59 46.28 -24.33 -20.77
CA ALA A 59 45.45 -23.28 -20.18
C ALA A 59 44.12 -23.85 -19.66
N PHE A 60 43.42 -24.68 -20.43
CA PHE A 60 42.17 -25.32 -20.00
C PHE A 60 42.37 -26.26 -18.80
N ARG A 61 43.46 -27.04 -18.76
CA ARG A 61 43.79 -27.86 -17.58
C ARG A 61 44.16 -27.01 -16.36
N GLN A 62 44.82 -25.87 -16.55
CA GLN A 62 45.17 -24.94 -15.47
C GLN A 62 43.92 -24.22 -14.90
N VAL A 63 42.96 -23.84 -15.76
CA VAL A 63 41.63 -23.36 -15.36
C VAL A 63 40.83 -24.46 -14.65
N GLY A 64 40.80 -25.69 -15.18
CA GLY A 64 40.10 -26.81 -14.55
C GLY A 64 40.65 -27.17 -13.15
N THR A 65 41.98 -27.19 -12.99
CA THR A 65 42.61 -27.50 -11.69
C THR A 65 42.57 -26.34 -10.69
N SER A 66 42.45 -25.08 -11.15
CA SER A 66 42.20 -23.94 -10.25
C SER A 66 40.73 -23.87 -9.83
N LEU A 67 39.78 -24.06 -10.77
CA LEU A 67 38.35 -24.17 -10.46
C LEU A 67 38.05 -25.32 -9.49
N ARG A 68 38.65 -26.50 -9.70
CA ARG A 68 38.48 -27.66 -8.81
C ARG A 68 39.07 -27.42 -7.41
N ARG A 69 40.14 -26.63 -7.28
CA ARG A 69 40.69 -26.19 -5.99
C ARG A 69 39.81 -25.14 -5.32
N ALA A 70 39.27 -24.18 -6.07
CA ALA A 70 38.33 -23.18 -5.58
C ALA A 70 37.04 -23.82 -5.06
N LEU A 71 36.39 -24.66 -5.86
CA LEU A 71 35.20 -25.44 -5.47
C LEU A 71 35.46 -26.29 -4.22
N ARG A 72 36.61 -26.96 -4.14
CA ARG A 72 36.96 -27.78 -2.96
C ARG A 72 37.15 -26.90 -1.72
N ALA A 73 37.79 -25.73 -1.83
CA ALA A 73 37.96 -24.80 -0.71
C ALA A 73 36.63 -24.18 -0.24
N ILE A 74 35.73 -23.87 -1.18
CA ILE A 74 34.36 -23.40 -0.92
C ILE A 74 33.58 -24.50 -0.17
N LEU A 75 33.53 -25.73 -0.70
CA LEU A 75 32.79 -26.84 -0.09
C LEU A 75 33.33 -27.28 1.29
N THR A 76 34.60 -27.04 1.60
CA THR A 76 35.19 -27.40 2.92
C THR A 76 34.98 -26.38 4.04
N THR A 77 34.38 -25.22 3.76
CA THR A 77 34.06 -24.22 4.79
C THR A 77 32.55 -24.09 4.95
N HIS A 78 32.04 -24.00 6.18
CA HIS A 78 30.60 -23.82 6.43
C HIS A 78 30.03 -22.61 5.66
N GLN A 79 30.80 -21.51 5.62
CA GLN A 79 30.47 -20.33 4.83
C GLN A 79 30.39 -20.65 3.33
N GLY A 80 31.41 -21.31 2.76
CA GLY A 80 31.41 -21.64 1.33
C GLY A 80 30.35 -22.70 0.95
N PHE A 81 29.99 -23.63 1.83
CA PHE A 81 28.84 -24.51 1.63
C PHE A 81 27.54 -23.71 1.56
N ALA A 82 27.32 -22.75 2.47
CA ALA A 82 26.15 -21.86 2.41
C ALA A 82 26.13 -21.01 1.13
N THR A 83 27.28 -20.44 0.71
CA THR A 83 27.39 -19.69 -0.55
C THR A 83 27.12 -20.58 -1.76
N PHE A 84 27.62 -21.82 -1.78
CA PHE A 84 27.39 -22.78 -2.86
C PHE A 84 25.93 -23.26 -2.91
N ALA A 85 25.30 -23.50 -1.77
CA ALA A 85 23.88 -23.82 -1.67
C ALA A 85 23.00 -22.65 -2.17
N LEU A 86 23.34 -21.41 -1.81
CA LEU A 86 22.68 -20.20 -2.33
C LEU A 86 22.86 -20.08 -3.85
N LEU A 87 24.06 -20.32 -4.39
CA LEU A 87 24.33 -20.28 -5.82
C LEU A 87 23.59 -21.38 -6.60
N LEU A 88 23.51 -22.61 -6.05
CA LEU A 88 22.71 -23.69 -6.64
C LEU A 88 21.21 -23.37 -6.60
N PHE A 89 20.71 -22.80 -5.50
CA PHE A 89 19.32 -22.38 -5.35
C PHE A 89 18.97 -21.26 -6.35
N LEU A 90 19.83 -20.24 -6.47
CA LEU A 90 19.72 -19.18 -7.47
C LEU A 90 19.77 -19.73 -8.90
N GLY A 91 20.64 -20.71 -9.18
CA GLY A 91 20.74 -21.37 -10.49
C GLY A 91 19.48 -22.20 -10.83
N ALA A 92 18.92 -22.90 -9.85
CA ALA A 92 17.66 -23.63 -10.01
C ALA A 92 16.48 -22.69 -10.25
N ILE A 93 16.42 -21.56 -9.53
CA ILE A 93 15.41 -20.52 -9.78
C ILE A 93 15.60 -19.88 -11.16
N LEU A 94 16.82 -19.56 -11.56
CA LEU A 94 17.10 -19.04 -12.91
C LEU A 94 16.65 -20.03 -13.99
N ALA A 95 16.86 -21.33 -13.79
CA ALA A 95 16.35 -22.37 -14.70
C ALA A 95 14.81 -22.42 -14.73
N VAL A 96 14.12 -22.23 -13.60
CA VAL A 96 12.65 -22.12 -13.54
C VAL A 96 12.15 -20.84 -14.25
N LEU A 97 12.83 -19.71 -14.07
CA LEU A 97 12.51 -18.45 -14.74
C LEU A 97 12.68 -18.56 -16.27
N VAL A 98 13.80 -19.13 -16.72
CA VAL A 98 14.09 -19.33 -18.15
C VAL A 98 13.14 -20.36 -18.78
N THR A 99 12.83 -21.46 -18.10
CA THR A 99 11.87 -22.46 -18.61
C THR A 99 10.41 -21.98 -18.56
N GLY A 100 10.06 -21.10 -17.61
CA GLY A 100 8.78 -20.38 -17.61
C GLY A 100 8.66 -19.42 -18.80
N TRP A 101 9.71 -18.65 -19.07
CA TRP A 101 9.81 -17.77 -20.25
C TRP A 101 9.71 -18.56 -21.57
N TRP A 102 10.35 -19.72 -21.65
CA TRP A 102 10.32 -20.58 -22.85
C TRP A 102 8.98 -21.28 -23.13
N ARG A 103 8.06 -21.34 -22.16
CA ARG A 103 6.78 -22.07 -22.30
C ARG A 103 5.61 -21.26 -22.85
N GLY A 104 5.85 -20.00 -23.24
CA GLY A 104 5.05 -19.30 -24.25
C GLY A 104 3.69 -18.77 -23.82
N ALA A 105 3.66 -17.51 -23.38
CA ALA A 105 2.50 -16.64 -23.56
C ALA A 105 2.85 -15.57 -24.61
N PRO A 106 1.96 -15.24 -25.57
CA PRO A 106 2.25 -14.26 -26.61
C PRO A 106 2.10 -12.84 -26.06
N PHE A 107 3.21 -12.25 -25.59
CA PHE A 107 3.24 -10.86 -25.13
C PHE A 107 3.29 -9.87 -26.30
N GLY A 108 2.47 -8.82 -26.24
CA GLY A 108 2.60 -7.67 -27.15
C GLY A 108 3.91 -6.91 -26.90
N VAL A 109 4.43 -6.25 -27.94
CA VAL A 109 5.75 -5.57 -27.90
C VAL A 109 5.85 -4.55 -26.75
N ASP A 110 4.76 -3.87 -26.43
CA ASP A 110 4.71 -2.87 -25.35
C ASP A 110 4.79 -3.51 -23.95
N GLN A 111 4.16 -4.68 -23.76
CA GLN A 111 4.30 -5.47 -22.53
C GLN A 111 5.68 -6.11 -22.44
N ALA A 112 6.25 -6.55 -23.57
CA ALA A 112 7.63 -7.05 -23.62
C ALA A 112 8.63 -5.95 -23.22
N LEU A 113 8.47 -4.72 -23.70
CA LEU A 113 9.29 -3.56 -23.30
C LEU A 113 9.07 -3.15 -21.84
N GLY A 114 7.83 -3.17 -21.34
CA GLY A 114 7.54 -2.96 -19.92
C GLY A 114 8.21 -4.02 -19.03
N MET A 115 8.14 -5.30 -19.42
CA MET A 115 8.87 -6.39 -18.76
C MET A 115 10.38 -6.30 -18.96
N LEU A 116 10.87 -5.66 -20.02
CA LEU A 116 12.30 -5.41 -20.22
C LEU A 116 12.78 -4.29 -19.29
N ILE A 117 12.01 -3.23 -19.08
CA ILE A 117 12.37 -2.13 -18.16
C ILE A 117 12.24 -2.56 -16.70
N VAL A 118 11.11 -3.18 -16.30
CA VAL A 118 10.94 -3.72 -14.94
C VAL A 118 11.87 -4.92 -14.70
N GLY A 119 12.08 -5.74 -15.72
CA GLY A 119 13.02 -6.86 -15.69
C GLY A 119 14.47 -6.42 -15.57
N TYR A 120 14.92 -5.39 -16.30
CA TYR A 120 16.26 -4.81 -16.11
C TYR A 120 16.36 -3.95 -14.84
N GLY A 121 15.26 -3.42 -14.31
CA GLY A 121 15.23 -2.81 -12.98
C GLY A 121 15.44 -3.84 -11.86
N ALA A 122 14.70 -4.96 -11.91
CA ALA A 122 14.81 -6.05 -10.96
C ALA A 122 16.10 -6.87 -11.14
N LEU A 123 16.53 -7.12 -12.37
CA LEU A 123 17.78 -7.83 -12.70
C LEU A 123 18.99 -6.92 -12.53
N GLY A 124 18.87 -5.62 -12.80
CA GLY A 124 19.88 -4.61 -12.45
C GLY A 124 20.00 -4.42 -10.95
N GLY A 125 18.88 -4.44 -10.21
CA GLY A 125 18.86 -4.49 -8.75
C GLY A 125 19.45 -5.79 -8.19
N LEU A 126 19.12 -6.94 -8.77
CA LEU A 126 19.70 -8.24 -8.43
C LEU A 126 21.20 -8.28 -8.75
N VAL A 127 21.64 -7.72 -9.88
CA VAL A 127 23.06 -7.64 -10.27
C VAL A 127 23.79 -6.65 -9.36
N LEU A 128 23.23 -5.48 -9.06
CA LEU A 128 23.80 -4.55 -8.07
C LEU A 128 23.87 -5.18 -6.68
N PHE A 129 22.87 -5.97 -6.28
CA PHE A 129 22.86 -6.69 -5.02
C PHE A 129 23.85 -7.85 -4.99
N LEU A 130 23.95 -8.65 -6.06
CA LEU A 130 24.93 -9.73 -6.21
C LEU A 130 26.36 -9.19 -6.33
N VAL A 131 26.57 -8.07 -7.02
CA VAL A 131 27.84 -7.35 -7.08
C VAL A 131 28.15 -6.74 -5.71
N SER A 132 27.18 -6.18 -4.99
CA SER A 132 27.38 -5.67 -3.62
C SER A 132 27.71 -6.81 -2.66
N LEU A 133 27.08 -7.98 -2.78
CA LEU A 133 27.44 -9.19 -2.06
C LEU A 133 28.83 -9.69 -2.44
N LEU A 134 29.20 -9.68 -3.72
CA LEU A 134 30.51 -10.14 -4.19
C LEU A 134 31.63 -9.17 -3.81
N VAL A 135 31.35 -7.86 -3.77
CA VAL A 135 32.24 -6.81 -3.26
C VAL A 135 32.35 -6.91 -1.74
N LEU A 136 31.25 -7.08 -1.01
CA LEU A 136 31.26 -7.27 0.45
C LEU A 136 31.96 -8.58 0.84
N HIS A 137 31.75 -9.66 0.08
CA HIS A 137 32.48 -10.92 0.22
C HIS A 137 33.96 -10.75 -0.16
N GLY A 138 34.27 -10.01 -1.22
CA GLY A 138 35.63 -9.68 -1.62
C GLY A 138 36.38 -8.83 -0.59
N VAL A 139 35.69 -7.85 0.02
CA VAL A 139 36.20 -7.02 1.12
C VAL A 139 36.39 -7.85 2.38
N THR A 140 35.39 -8.63 2.81
CA THR A 140 35.52 -9.48 4.01
C THR A 140 36.56 -10.58 3.83
N VAL A 141 36.71 -11.19 2.65
CA VAL A 141 37.76 -12.19 2.35
C VAL A 141 39.13 -11.54 2.17
N GLY A 142 39.22 -10.36 1.54
CA GLY A 142 40.47 -9.59 1.41
C GLY A 142 40.99 -9.10 2.76
N MET A 143 40.09 -8.55 3.58
CA MET A 143 40.35 -8.15 4.95
C MET A 143 40.67 -9.38 5.82
N ALA A 144 40.01 -10.53 5.63
CA ALA A 144 40.37 -11.79 6.30
C ALA A 144 41.75 -12.35 5.87
N ARG A 145 42.27 -11.98 4.68
CA ARG A 145 43.66 -12.27 4.29
C ARG A 145 44.66 -11.34 4.97
N MET A 146 44.33 -10.05 5.10
CA MET A 146 45.15 -9.07 5.84
C MET A 146 45.17 -9.33 7.36
N LEU A 147 44.07 -9.84 7.93
CA LEU A 147 43.89 -10.04 9.38
C LEU A 147 44.16 -11.49 9.84
N ARG A 148 44.81 -12.35 9.03
CA ARG A 148 45.06 -13.77 9.37
C ARG A 148 45.75 -13.93 10.74
N PRO A 149 45.10 -14.52 11.76
CA PRO A 149 45.79 -14.96 12.96
C PRO A 149 46.69 -16.16 12.63
N ARG A 150 47.76 -16.37 13.42
CA ARG A 150 48.46 -17.66 13.42
C ARG A 150 47.49 -18.73 13.92
N ALA A 151 47.51 -19.91 13.31
CA ALA A 151 46.54 -20.97 13.57
C ALA A 151 46.60 -21.44 15.03
N VAL A 152 45.54 -21.16 15.80
CA VAL A 152 45.28 -21.75 17.11
C VAL A 152 44.34 -22.96 16.91
N PRO A 153 44.62 -24.13 17.49
CA PRO A 153 43.75 -25.29 17.35
C PRO A 153 42.39 -25.05 18.02
N ARG A 154 41.30 -25.25 17.26
CA ARG A 154 39.93 -25.23 17.79
C ARG A 154 39.75 -26.35 18.82
N ARG A 155 39.57 -26.01 20.10
CA ARG A 155 39.02 -26.91 21.12
C ARG A 155 37.56 -26.56 21.39
N HIS A 156 36.76 -27.61 21.63
CA HIS A 156 35.32 -27.66 21.88
C HIS A 156 34.53 -26.33 21.83
N THR A 157 33.69 -26.22 20.79
CA THR A 157 32.63 -25.21 20.67
C THR A 157 31.79 -25.19 21.97
N PRO A 158 31.78 -24.11 22.76
CA PRO A 158 30.96 -24.04 23.95
C PRO A 158 29.47 -24.14 23.59
N MET A 159 28.64 -24.60 24.52
CA MET A 159 27.19 -24.81 24.28
C MET A 159 26.49 -23.54 23.74
N GLY A 160 26.99 -22.36 24.10
CA GLY A 160 26.52 -21.07 23.60
C GLY A 160 26.72 -20.83 22.09
N GLU A 161 27.78 -21.35 21.46
CA GLU A 161 28.04 -21.18 20.02
C GLU A 161 26.96 -21.90 19.19
N LYS A 162 26.67 -23.16 19.55
CA LYS A 162 25.60 -23.95 18.91
C LYS A 162 24.22 -23.34 19.13
N LEU A 163 23.95 -22.82 20.33
CA LEU A 163 22.71 -22.11 20.65
C LEU A 163 22.58 -20.81 19.84
N PHE A 164 23.65 -20.04 19.70
CA PHE A 164 23.68 -18.83 18.88
C PHE A 164 23.38 -19.13 17.40
N HIS A 165 24.03 -20.15 16.81
CA HIS A 165 23.76 -20.54 15.44
C HIS A 165 22.30 -20.98 15.24
N LEU A 166 21.73 -21.72 16.20
CA LEU A 166 20.32 -22.13 16.16
C LEU A 166 19.36 -20.92 16.25
N ILE A 167 19.56 -20.02 17.21
CA ILE A 167 18.73 -18.81 17.39
C ILE A 167 18.85 -17.90 16.16
N THR A 168 20.07 -17.67 15.66
CA THR A 168 20.31 -16.84 14.47
C THR A 168 19.72 -17.48 13.20
N PHE A 169 19.74 -18.80 13.08
CA PHE A 169 19.06 -19.52 12.01
C PHE A 169 17.53 -19.31 12.09
N LEU A 170 16.91 -19.56 13.25
CA LEU A 170 15.47 -19.37 13.45
C LEU A 170 15.04 -17.92 13.20
N ALA A 171 15.82 -16.94 13.69
CA ALA A 171 15.60 -15.52 13.42
C ALA A 171 15.68 -15.22 11.91
N SER A 172 16.71 -15.72 11.22
CA SER A 172 16.85 -15.50 9.77
C SER A 172 15.71 -16.11 8.96
N VAL A 173 15.22 -17.30 9.34
CA VAL A 173 14.06 -17.94 8.70
C VAL A 173 12.79 -17.13 8.96
N TRP A 174 12.61 -16.59 10.16
CA TRP A 174 11.50 -15.68 10.48
C TRP A 174 11.58 -14.39 9.65
N THR A 175 12.73 -13.70 9.61
CA THR A 175 12.94 -12.52 8.76
C THR A 175 12.65 -12.82 7.29
N GLY A 176 13.09 -13.97 6.77
CA GLY A 176 12.80 -14.39 5.40
C GLY A 176 11.31 -14.61 5.14
N TYR A 177 10.61 -15.26 6.08
CA TYR A 177 9.16 -15.47 6.03
C TYR A 177 8.38 -14.14 6.10
N THR A 178 8.70 -13.25 7.04
CA THR A 178 8.01 -11.96 7.20
C THR A 178 8.33 -11.01 6.06
N SER A 179 9.57 -10.98 5.57
CA SER A 179 9.95 -10.19 4.39
C SER A 179 9.28 -10.73 3.12
N TYR A 180 9.15 -12.06 2.96
CA TYR A 180 8.36 -12.66 1.88
C TYR A 180 6.92 -12.14 1.85
N TYR A 181 6.22 -12.14 2.99
CA TYR A 181 4.88 -11.56 3.08
C TYR A 181 4.90 -10.05 2.83
N GLY A 182 5.84 -9.29 3.40
CA GLY A 182 5.97 -7.85 3.16
C GLY A 182 6.18 -7.49 1.68
N PHE A 183 6.97 -8.28 0.95
CA PHE A 183 7.16 -8.11 -0.48
C PHE A 183 5.90 -8.45 -1.29
N GLN A 184 5.17 -9.52 -0.94
CA GLN A 184 3.86 -9.80 -1.53
C GLN A 184 2.90 -8.62 -1.33
N ILE A 185 2.86 -8.08 -0.12
CA ILE A 185 1.95 -7.00 0.28
C ILE A 185 2.17 -5.71 -0.51
N VAL A 186 3.43 -5.30 -0.71
CA VAL A 186 3.73 -3.98 -1.30
C VAL A 186 3.81 -4.00 -2.83
N PHE A 187 4.36 -5.07 -3.41
CA PHE A 187 4.86 -5.04 -4.79
C PHE A 187 4.11 -5.95 -5.76
N PHE A 188 3.22 -6.83 -5.29
CA PHE A 188 2.62 -7.85 -6.15
C PHE A 188 1.12 -8.06 -5.89
N SER A 189 0.33 -8.07 -6.95
CA SER A 189 -1.08 -8.43 -6.89
C SER A 189 -1.30 -9.93 -7.23
N PRO A 190 -2.35 -10.60 -6.70
CA PRO A 190 -2.56 -12.04 -6.89
C PRO A 190 -2.76 -12.48 -8.35
N ASP A 191 -3.11 -11.57 -9.25
CA ASP A 191 -3.28 -11.77 -10.69
C ASP A 191 -1.94 -11.88 -11.46
N GLU A 192 -0.81 -11.51 -10.85
CA GLU A 192 0.53 -11.67 -11.47
C GLU A 192 1.03 -13.13 -11.55
N GLY A 193 0.17 -14.10 -11.16
CA GLY A 193 0.39 -15.53 -11.36
C GLY A 193 1.63 -16.03 -10.63
N TRP A 194 2.62 -16.54 -11.38
CA TRP A 194 3.83 -17.11 -10.78
C TRP A 194 4.73 -16.05 -10.10
N ARG A 195 4.68 -14.79 -10.55
CA ARG A 195 5.54 -13.71 -10.03
C ARG A 195 5.23 -13.38 -8.58
N TYR A 196 3.95 -13.33 -8.23
CA TYR A 196 3.42 -13.11 -6.88
C TYR A 196 3.99 -14.08 -5.83
N TRP A 197 4.31 -15.31 -6.23
CA TRP A 197 4.91 -16.31 -5.33
C TRP A 197 6.45 -16.33 -5.43
N ALA A 198 7.00 -16.28 -6.65
CA ALA A 198 8.42 -16.52 -6.88
C ALA A 198 9.34 -15.34 -6.52
N VAL A 199 8.96 -14.09 -6.84
CA VAL A 199 9.85 -12.94 -6.62
C VAL A 199 9.93 -12.58 -5.13
N PRO A 200 8.81 -12.50 -4.38
CA PRO A 200 8.87 -12.39 -2.92
C PRO A 200 9.57 -13.58 -2.27
N GLY A 201 9.38 -14.80 -2.80
CA GLY A 201 10.05 -16.01 -2.29
C GLY A 201 11.57 -15.90 -2.39
N LEU A 202 12.07 -15.44 -3.54
CA LEU A 202 13.47 -15.16 -3.76
C LEU A 202 13.99 -14.05 -2.82
N ALA A 203 13.25 -12.94 -2.69
CA ALA A 203 13.62 -11.84 -1.79
C ALA A 203 13.72 -12.29 -0.32
N GLY A 204 12.76 -13.10 0.15
CA GLY A 204 12.76 -13.67 1.50
C GLY A 204 13.95 -14.61 1.75
N VAL A 205 14.27 -15.52 0.82
CA VAL A 205 15.44 -16.41 0.96
C VAL A 205 16.76 -15.64 0.91
N ILE A 206 16.85 -14.63 0.05
CA ILE A 206 18.01 -13.73 -0.01
C ILE A 206 18.20 -12.99 1.32
N GLY A 207 17.14 -12.37 1.85
CA GLY A 207 17.17 -11.65 3.13
C GLY A 207 17.56 -12.56 4.30
N ALA A 208 16.93 -13.73 4.41
CA ALA A 208 17.28 -14.74 5.41
C ALA A 208 18.77 -15.15 5.32
N THR A 209 19.25 -15.47 4.11
CA THR A 209 20.64 -15.90 3.92
C THR A 209 21.61 -14.77 4.26
N PHE A 210 21.29 -13.53 3.91
CA PHE A 210 22.10 -12.36 4.26
C PHE A 210 22.17 -12.14 5.77
N VAL A 211 21.03 -12.12 6.48
CA VAL A 211 20.96 -11.96 7.93
C VAL A 211 21.73 -13.08 8.65
N TYR A 212 21.51 -14.34 8.26
CA TYR A 212 22.22 -15.48 8.84
C TYR A 212 23.74 -15.39 8.62
N THR A 213 24.17 -15.20 7.37
CA THR A 213 25.61 -15.19 7.03
C THR A 213 26.33 -13.98 7.61
N PHE A 214 25.69 -12.81 7.69
CA PHE A 214 26.26 -11.64 8.34
C PHE A 214 26.52 -11.88 9.82
N TRP A 215 25.48 -12.26 10.58
CA TRP A 215 25.60 -12.42 12.03
C TRP A 215 26.51 -13.57 12.45
N THR A 216 26.46 -14.70 11.74
CA THR A 216 27.37 -15.84 11.99
C THR A 216 28.82 -15.52 11.64
N THR A 217 29.07 -14.86 10.50
CA THR A 217 30.42 -14.41 10.15
C THR A 217 30.94 -13.38 11.16
N LEU A 218 30.09 -12.48 11.66
CA LEU A 218 30.49 -11.47 12.65
C LEU A 218 30.94 -12.14 13.97
N LEU A 219 30.18 -13.12 14.49
CA LEU A 219 30.58 -13.85 15.70
C LEU A 219 31.89 -14.63 15.49
N GLU A 220 31.97 -15.46 14.44
CA GLU A 220 33.19 -16.23 14.12
C GLU A 220 34.43 -15.33 14.04
N ARG A 221 34.29 -14.15 13.41
CA ARG A 221 35.37 -13.16 13.29
C ARG A 221 35.72 -12.53 14.63
N MET A 222 34.74 -12.24 15.48
CA MET A 222 34.98 -11.68 16.80
C MET A 222 35.71 -12.65 17.75
N GLU A 223 35.42 -13.95 17.70
CA GLU A 223 36.15 -14.95 18.48
C GLU A 223 37.64 -15.03 18.07
N MET A 224 37.93 -14.88 16.78
CA MET A 224 39.28 -14.88 16.22
C MET A 224 40.00 -13.52 16.27
N ALA A 225 39.35 -12.46 16.78
CA ALA A 225 39.82 -11.08 16.69
C ALA A 225 40.60 -10.61 17.93
N ASN A 226 41.69 -9.86 17.68
CA ASN A 226 42.41 -9.09 18.70
C ASN A 226 41.54 -7.93 19.22
N VAL A 227 41.87 -7.34 20.37
CA VAL A 227 41.08 -6.25 21.01
C VAL A 227 40.74 -5.10 20.04
N TRP A 228 41.72 -4.58 19.29
CA TRP A 228 41.49 -3.54 18.27
C TRP A 228 40.55 -3.99 17.14
N GLN A 229 40.64 -5.25 16.73
CA GLN A 229 39.77 -5.81 15.70
C GLN A 229 38.35 -6.03 16.24
N LYS A 230 38.18 -6.45 17.50
CA LYS A 230 36.89 -6.53 18.19
C LYS A 230 36.22 -5.16 18.28
N LEU A 231 36.98 -4.10 18.61
CA LEU A 231 36.48 -2.72 18.60
C LEU A 231 35.99 -2.29 17.21
N VAL A 232 36.75 -2.55 16.14
CA VAL A 232 36.31 -2.25 14.76
C VAL A 232 35.08 -3.06 14.35
N LEU A 233 35.02 -4.35 14.72
CA LEU A 233 33.89 -5.22 14.45
C LEU A 233 32.62 -4.73 15.15
N LEU A 234 32.71 -4.31 16.41
CA LEU A 234 31.56 -3.88 17.23
C LEU A 234 31.14 -2.41 17.02
N LEU A 235 32.07 -1.49 16.78
CA LEU A 235 31.79 -0.05 16.69
C LEU A 235 31.61 0.45 15.26
N ILE A 236 32.03 -0.31 14.24
CA ILE A 236 31.95 0.09 12.84
C ILE A 236 31.17 -0.94 12.02
N ILE A 237 31.63 -2.20 11.99
CA ILE A 237 31.05 -3.21 11.09
C ILE A 237 29.64 -3.63 11.55
N ALA A 238 29.44 -3.83 12.86
CA ALA A 238 28.13 -4.20 13.40
C ALA A 238 27.08 -3.09 13.19
N PRO A 239 27.32 -1.80 13.52
CA PRO A 239 26.35 -0.73 13.23
C PRO A 239 26.04 -0.56 11.74
N VAL A 240 27.06 -0.62 10.87
CA VAL A 240 26.85 -0.51 9.41
C VAL A 240 26.02 -1.66 8.87
N GLY A 241 26.33 -2.90 9.28
CA GLY A 241 25.53 -4.07 8.91
C GLY A 241 24.12 -4.05 9.49
N SER A 242 23.95 -3.62 10.74
CA SER A 242 22.64 -3.36 11.36
C SER A 242 21.82 -2.36 10.56
N SER A 243 22.41 -1.23 10.11
CA SER A 243 21.71 -0.25 9.29
C SER A 243 21.29 -0.81 7.93
N ILE A 244 22.12 -1.64 7.29
CA ILE A 244 21.79 -2.30 6.01
C ILE A 244 20.64 -3.30 6.20
N ILE A 245 20.73 -4.17 7.22
CA ILE A 245 19.66 -5.14 7.52
C ILE A 245 18.36 -4.42 7.87
N PHE A 246 18.42 -3.36 8.69
CA PHE A 246 17.26 -2.56 9.06
C PHE A 246 16.57 -1.93 7.85
N GLY A 247 17.35 -1.29 6.96
CA GLY A 247 16.83 -0.67 5.74
C GLY A 247 16.26 -1.68 4.73
N MET A 248 16.88 -2.86 4.60
CA MET A 248 16.46 -3.87 3.62
C MET A 248 15.30 -4.75 4.09
N SER A 249 15.27 -5.13 5.38
CA SER A 249 14.40 -6.21 5.89
C SER A 249 13.42 -5.78 6.97
N THR A 250 13.72 -4.77 7.79
CA THR A 250 12.83 -4.43 8.92
C THR A 250 11.51 -3.86 8.41
N ALA A 251 11.51 -2.94 7.44
CA ALA A 251 10.27 -2.36 6.90
C ALA A 251 9.35 -3.43 6.27
N THR A 252 9.89 -4.34 5.47
CA THR A 252 9.13 -5.45 4.86
C THR A 252 8.70 -6.48 5.89
N SER A 253 9.52 -6.76 6.92
CA SER A 253 9.11 -7.62 8.03
C SER A 253 7.98 -7.02 8.87
N VAL A 254 8.00 -5.70 9.10
CA VAL A 254 6.88 -4.98 9.76
C VAL A 254 5.60 -5.08 8.94
N LEU A 255 5.66 -4.92 7.62
CA LEU A 255 4.51 -5.11 6.74
C LEU A 255 3.94 -6.52 6.85
N GLY A 256 4.79 -7.55 6.78
CA GLY A 256 4.38 -8.95 6.91
C GLY A 256 3.74 -9.31 8.25
N VAL A 257 4.06 -8.58 9.33
CA VAL A 257 3.53 -8.82 10.69
C VAL A 257 2.37 -7.88 11.06
N GLY A 258 2.33 -6.65 10.52
CA GLY A 258 1.47 -5.56 11.01
C GLY A 258 0.87 -4.64 9.96
N GLY A 259 1.15 -4.83 8.65
CA GLY A 259 0.59 -3.98 7.59
C GLY A 259 -0.94 -3.93 7.60
N ASP A 260 -1.59 -5.09 7.68
CA ASP A 260 -3.05 -5.24 7.76
C ASP A 260 -3.63 -4.44 8.94
N ALA A 261 -2.94 -4.44 10.08
CA ALA A 261 -3.38 -3.72 11.28
C ALA A 261 -3.25 -2.19 11.12
N ALA A 262 -2.20 -1.70 10.47
CA ALA A 262 -2.02 -0.28 10.18
C ALA A 262 -3.11 0.25 9.23
N ILE A 263 -3.42 -0.49 8.17
CA ILE A 263 -4.46 -0.13 7.19
C ILE A 263 -5.86 -0.23 7.82
N THR A 264 -6.13 -1.29 8.59
CA THR A 264 -7.39 -1.42 9.34
C THR A 264 -7.58 -0.24 10.29
N TYR A 265 -6.51 0.21 10.97
CA TYR A 265 -6.56 1.39 11.83
C TYR A 265 -6.83 2.67 11.04
N HIS A 266 -6.18 2.87 9.89
CA HIS A 266 -6.44 3.99 8.98
C HIS A 266 -7.93 4.05 8.59
N LEU A 267 -8.50 2.94 8.11
CA LEU A 267 -9.91 2.88 7.73
C LEU A 267 -10.85 3.15 8.90
N ARG A 268 -10.57 2.62 10.11
CA ARG A 268 -11.37 2.91 11.31
C ARG A 268 -11.36 4.41 11.65
N VAL A 269 -10.18 5.05 11.64
CA VAL A 269 -10.05 6.50 11.89
C VAL A 269 -10.83 7.31 10.85
N SER A 270 -10.80 6.89 9.58
CA SER A 270 -11.55 7.52 8.48
C SER A 270 -13.07 7.36 8.65
N VAL A 271 -13.56 6.17 8.98
CA VAL A 271 -14.99 5.91 9.29
C VAL A 271 -15.45 6.72 10.51
N ASP A 272 -14.61 6.83 11.55
CA ASP A 272 -14.92 7.63 12.74
C ASP A 272 -14.84 9.15 12.49
N ALA A 273 -14.07 9.60 11.49
CA ALA A 273 -14.07 10.99 11.04
C ALA A 273 -15.33 11.33 10.24
N LEU A 274 -15.73 10.46 9.30
CA LEU A 274 -16.97 10.60 8.54
C LEU A 274 -18.21 10.56 9.45
N GLN A 275 -18.22 9.71 10.48
CA GLN A 275 -19.31 9.69 11.47
C GLN A 275 -19.42 11.01 12.26
N ARG A 276 -18.30 11.60 12.67
CA ARG A 276 -18.30 12.88 13.41
C ARG A 276 -18.82 14.00 12.51
N SER A 277 -18.30 14.10 11.29
CA SER A 277 -18.79 15.03 10.26
C SER A 277 -20.29 14.85 9.99
N LEU A 278 -20.78 13.62 9.84
CA LEU A 278 -22.22 13.34 9.64
C LEU A 278 -23.08 13.79 10.84
N ASN A 279 -22.60 13.60 12.07
CA ASN A 279 -23.32 14.04 13.27
C ASN A 279 -23.35 15.58 13.37
N GLU A 280 -22.25 16.25 13.03
CA GLU A 280 -22.15 17.72 12.98
C GLU A 280 -23.07 18.30 11.88
N ILE A 281 -23.05 17.73 10.68
CA ILE A 281 -23.94 18.07 9.56
C ILE A 281 -25.40 17.94 9.99
N ARG A 282 -25.77 16.80 10.58
CA ARG A 282 -27.14 16.57 11.07
C ARG A 282 -27.57 17.63 12.08
N GLN A 283 -26.74 17.91 13.10
CA GLN A 283 -27.08 18.88 14.15
C GLN A 283 -27.29 20.28 13.56
N VAL A 284 -26.46 20.68 12.60
CA VAL A 284 -26.59 21.95 11.89
C VAL A 284 -27.87 21.98 11.06
N ARG A 285 -28.12 20.93 10.26
CA ARG A 285 -29.27 20.83 9.36
C ARG A 285 -30.61 20.77 10.07
N ASP A 286 -30.74 19.94 11.11
CA ASP A 286 -31.93 19.90 11.98
C ASP A 286 -32.22 21.33 12.51
N GLY A 287 -31.19 22.06 12.96
CA GLY A 287 -31.31 23.45 13.39
C GLY A 287 -31.63 24.49 12.30
N GLU A 288 -31.26 24.25 11.04
CA GLU A 288 -31.67 25.07 9.89
C GLU A 288 -33.15 24.84 9.57
N PHE A 289 -33.62 23.59 9.48
CA PHE A 289 -35.03 23.27 9.21
C PHE A 289 -35.96 23.78 10.32
N ASP A 290 -35.58 23.60 11.59
CA ASP A 290 -36.32 24.10 12.77
C ASP A 290 -36.51 25.63 12.76
N GLN A 291 -35.66 26.39 12.08
CA GLN A 291 -35.78 27.85 11.94
C GLN A 291 -36.48 28.26 10.64
N LEU A 292 -36.14 27.65 9.51
CA LEU A 292 -36.65 28.04 8.19
C LEU A 292 -38.13 27.69 7.98
N VAL A 293 -38.59 26.53 8.47
CA VAL A 293 -39.99 26.10 8.31
C VAL A 293 -40.96 27.05 9.02
N PRO A 294 -40.78 27.42 10.31
CA PRO A 294 -41.62 28.43 10.96
C PRO A 294 -41.62 29.79 10.27
N ILE A 295 -40.48 30.25 9.74
CA ILE A 295 -40.39 31.51 8.99
C ILE A 295 -41.28 31.46 7.74
N ALA A 296 -41.19 30.41 6.92
CA ALA A 296 -42.05 30.25 5.74
C ALA A 296 -43.55 30.18 6.10
N ARG A 297 -43.92 29.42 7.15
CA ARG A 297 -45.30 29.32 7.64
C ARG A 297 -45.82 30.67 8.17
N GLN A 298 -44.99 31.46 8.86
CA GLN A 298 -45.34 32.80 9.33
C GLN A 298 -45.58 33.79 8.18
N ILE A 299 -44.75 33.74 7.13
CA ILE A 299 -44.89 34.57 5.92
C ILE A 299 -46.20 34.23 5.19
N SER A 300 -46.46 32.93 4.95
CA SER A 300 -47.72 32.43 4.38
C SER A 300 -48.92 32.96 5.17
N SER A 301 -48.95 32.74 6.49
CA SER A 301 -50.03 33.19 7.37
C SER A 301 -50.20 34.72 7.39
N ARG A 302 -49.13 35.50 7.21
CA ARG A 302 -49.21 36.97 7.10
C ARG A 302 -49.88 37.39 5.80
N PHE A 303 -49.45 36.86 4.65
CA PHE A 303 -50.03 37.21 3.36
C PHE A 303 -51.49 36.73 3.23
N GLU A 304 -51.82 35.55 3.73
CA GLU A 304 -53.20 35.02 3.72
C GLU A 304 -54.17 35.89 4.54
N ARG A 305 -53.74 36.37 5.72
CA ARG A 305 -54.53 37.30 6.53
C ARG A 305 -54.71 38.65 5.82
N LEU A 306 -53.67 39.16 5.17
CA LEU A 306 -53.76 40.42 4.41
C LEU A 306 -54.69 40.27 3.20
N ALA A 307 -54.64 39.15 2.48
CA ALA A 307 -55.57 38.84 1.39
C ALA A 307 -57.02 38.83 1.88
N THR A 308 -57.30 38.06 2.94
CA THR A 308 -58.65 37.95 3.54
C THR A 308 -59.18 39.31 4.05
N GLN A 309 -58.31 40.12 4.67
CA GLN A 309 -58.67 41.48 5.13
C GLN A 309 -58.98 42.42 3.97
N GLU A 310 -58.25 42.32 2.86
CA GLU A 310 -58.54 43.10 1.67
C GLU A 310 -59.87 42.68 1.03
N GLU A 311 -60.13 41.38 0.87
CA GLU A 311 -61.39 40.92 0.24
C GLU A 311 -62.63 41.25 1.09
N THR A 312 -62.52 41.14 2.42
CA THR A 312 -63.68 41.31 3.32
C THR A 312 -63.94 42.76 3.74
N GLN A 313 -62.90 43.59 3.84
CA GLN A 313 -62.99 44.95 4.39
C GLN A 313 -62.42 46.03 3.47
N GLY A 314 -61.65 45.67 2.44
CA GLY A 314 -60.94 46.63 1.60
C GLY A 314 -59.88 47.41 2.38
N THR A 315 -59.26 46.79 3.39
CA THR A 315 -58.37 47.47 4.36
C THR A 315 -57.24 48.26 3.69
N LEU A 316 -56.78 47.83 2.52
CA LEU A 316 -55.65 48.42 1.79
C LEU A 316 -56.15 49.36 0.68
N THR A 317 -57.13 48.96 -0.15
CA THR A 317 -57.64 49.80 -1.27
C THR A 317 -58.87 50.66 -0.95
N SER A 318 -59.41 50.58 0.27
CA SER A 318 -60.66 51.20 0.71
C SER A 318 -61.93 50.71 -0.01
N ALA A 319 -61.86 49.56 -0.69
CA ALA A 319 -63.02 48.88 -1.28
C ALA A 319 -62.91 47.37 -1.12
N ALA A 320 -63.94 46.73 -0.57
CA ALA A 320 -63.99 45.28 -0.38
C ALA A 320 -64.30 44.55 -1.70
N GLY A 321 -63.80 43.31 -1.82
CA GLY A 321 -64.00 42.43 -2.96
C GLY A 321 -62.69 41.78 -3.44
N SER A 322 -62.80 40.65 -4.16
CA SER A 322 -61.65 39.99 -4.76
C SER A 322 -61.11 40.82 -5.93
N GLY A 323 -59.86 41.26 -5.83
CA GLY A 323 -59.23 42.18 -6.78
C GLY A 323 -57.76 41.85 -7.00
N SER A 324 -57.07 42.60 -7.87
CA SER A 324 -55.67 42.31 -8.20
C SER A 324 -54.72 42.33 -6.99
N VAL A 325 -55.07 43.06 -5.93
CA VAL A 325 -54.32 43.09 -4.66
C VAL A 325 -54.54 41.81 -3.84
N SER A 326 -55.77 41.32 -3.69
CA SER A 326 -56.02 40.07 -2.94
C SER A 326 -55.47 38.85 -3.67
N VAL A 327 -55.63 38.79 -5.00
CA VAL A 327 -55.01 37.76 -5.86
C VAL A 327 -53.49 37.76 -5.68
N TYR A 328 -52.84 38.92 -5.73
CA TYR A 328 -51.39 39.03 -5.51
C TYR A 328 -50.94 38.56 -4.12
N LEU A 329 -51.74 38.84 -3.08
CA LEU A 329 -51.45 38.39 -1.72
C LEU A 329 -51.67 36.87 -1.57
N HIS A 330 -52.67 36.28 -2.24
CA HIS A 330 -52.82 34.83 -2.32
C HIS A 330 -51.69 34.17 -3.12
N ASP A 331 -51.21 34.75 -4.22
CA ASP A 331 -50.04 34.25 -4.95
C ASP A 331 -48.80 34.18 -4.02
N LEU A 332 -48.54 35.25 -3.25
CA LEU A 332 -47.45 35.28 -2.26
C LEU A 332 -47.65 34.27 -1.12
N SER A 333 -48.89 34.12 -0.62
CA SER A 333 -49.28 33.11 0.37
C SER A 333 -49.03 31.69 -0.14
N GLN A 334 -49.39 31.40 -1.39
CA GLN A 334 -49.22 30.10 -2.02
C GLN A 334 -47.74 29.77 -2.24
N VAL A 335 -46.92 30.71 -2.71
CA VAL A 335 -45.47 30.50 -2.85
C VAL A 335 -44.81 30.29 -1.48
N ALA A 336 -45.17 31.07 -0.45
CA ALA A 336 -44.67 30.87 0.91
C ALA A 336 -45.04 29.50 1.49
N THR A 337 -46.26 29.03 1.22
CA THR A 337 -46.74 27.70 1.60
C THR A 337 -45.95 26.60 0.88
N SER A 338 -45.71 26.76 -0.42
CA SER A 338 -44.89 25.83 -1.22
C SER A 338 -43.44 25.74 -0.73
N ILE A 339 -42.85 26.83 -0.21
CA ILE A 339 -41.52 26.81 0.40
C ILE A 339 -41.53 25.95 1.67
N ALA A 340 -42.51 26.17 2.55
CA ALA A 340 -42.64 25.42 3.79
C ALA A 340 -42.86 23.91 3.53
N ASP A 341 -43.78 23.57 2.62
CA ASP A 341 -44.08 22.18 2.25
C ASP A 341 -42.87 21.49 1.61
N HIS A 342 -42.07 22.21 0.80
CA HIS A 342 -40.84 21.68 0.23
C HIS A 342 -39.77 21.42 1.29
N LEU A 343 -39.53 22.37 2.20
CA LEU A 343 -38.58 22.18 3.31
C LEU A 343 -38.98 21.00 4.21
N GLU A 344 -40.26 20.85 4.55
CA GLU A 344 -40.77 19.72 5.33
C GLU A 344 -40.67 18.38 4.58
N ALA A 345 -40.69 18.37 3.24
CA ALA A 345 -40.39 17.20 2.44
C ALA A 345 -38.89 16.88 2.43
N SER A 346 -38.04 17.87 2.11
CA SER A 346 -36.59 17.75 2.08
C SER A 346 -36.01 17.32 3.43
N HIS A 347 -36.52 17.84 4.56
CA HIS A 347 -36.06 17.42 5.90
C HIS A 347 -36.32 15.93 6.15
N ARG A 348 -37.49 15.42 5.76
CA ARG A 348 -37.82 14.00 5.89
C ARG A 348 -36.94 13.12 5.00
N GLU A 349 -36.72 13.54 3.76
CA GLU A 349 -35.80 12.85 2.83
C GLU A 349 -34.37 12.83 3.39
N GLU A 350 -33.86 13.96 3.88
CA GLU A 350 -32.53 14.08 4.47
C GLU A 350 -32.36 13.23 5.74
N ILE A 351 -33.36 13.20 6.63
CA ILE A 351 -33.36 12.29 7.80
C ILE A 351 -33.24 10.83 7.35
N THR A 352 -33.98 10.41 6.32
CA THR A 352 -33.90 9.03 5.82
C THR A 352 -32.54 8.71 5.19
N GLU A 353 -31.95 9.66 4.47
CA GLU A 353 -30.63 9.50 3.85
C GLU A 353 -29.53 9.45 4.92
N ILE A 354 -29.55 10.35 5.91
CA ILE A 354 -28.63 10.34 7.06
C ILE A 354 -28.76 9.02 7.84
N ALA A 355 -29.96 8.47 8.02
CA ALA A 355 -30.14 7.16 8.65
C ALA A 355 -29.52 6.02 7.81
N ALA A 356 -29.70 6.04 6.48
CA ALA A 356 -29.12 5.05 5.57
C ALA A 356 -27.58 5.17 5.44
N ILE A 357 -27.02 6.37 5.60
CA ILE A 357 -25.56 6.57 5.71
C ILE A 357 -25.05 6.00 7.04
N ASN A 358 -25.71 6.30 8.16
CA ASN A 358 -25.36 5.78 9.49
C ASN A 358 -25.34 4.25 9.54
N ASP A 359 -26.36 3.58 8.97
CA ASP A 359 -26.40 2.12 8.90
C ASP A 359 -25.27 1.54 8.03
N THR A 360 -24.85 2.27 6.99
CA THR A 360 -23.70 1.88 6.16
C THR A 360 -22.37 2.08 6.89
N LEU A 361 -22.18 3.20 7.60
CA LEU A 361 -21.03 3.42 8.48
C LEU A 361 -20.94 2.37 9.59
N ARG A 362 -22.08 1.93 10.14
CA ARG A 362 -22.15 0.83 11.11
C ARG A 362 -21.69 -0.49 10.50
N ARG A 363 -22.22 -0.88 9.33
CA ARG A 363 -21.74 -2.07 8.59
C ARG A 363 -20.24 -2.01 8.28
N LEU A 364 -19.71 -0.84 7.91
CA LEU A 364 -18.27 -0.64 7.69
C LEU A 364 -17.46 -0.85 8.98
N ARG A 365 -17.92 -0.37 10.14
CA ARG A 365 -17.26 -0.68 11.43
C ARG A 365 -17.29 -2.16 11.76
N GLU A 366 -18.40 -2.84 11.47
CA GLU A 366 -18.58 -4.27 11.68
C GLU A 366 -17.62 -5.09 10.79
N SER A 367 -17.50 -4.78 9.50
CA SER A 367 -16.52 -5.44 8.61
C SER A 367 -15.06 -5.12 8.97
N LEU A 368 -14.79 -3.93 9.50
CA LEU A 368 -13.47 -3.55 10.03
C LEU A 368 -13.12 -4.24 11.37
N ALA A 369 -14.02 -5.04 11.95
CA ALA A 369 -13.70 -5.86 13.13
C ALA A 369 -12.95 -7.16 12.76
N ASP A 370 -13.17 -7.69 11.55
CA ASP A 370 -12.44 -8.83 10.99
C ASP A 370 -10.95 -8.51 10.81
N ARG A 371 -10.09 -9.54 10.87
CA ARG A 371 -8.62 -9.36 10.87
C ARG A 371 -7.93 -10.30 9.88
N GLY A 372 -6.83 -9.81 9.29
CA GLY A 372 -5.94 -10.60 8.43
C GLY A 372 -6.46 -10.80 7.01
N ARG A 373 -6.20 -11.97 6.42
CA ARG A 373 -6.41 -12.22 4.98
C ARG A 373 -7.85 -12.00 4.49
N ALA A 374 -8.85 -12.26 5.33
CA ALA A 374 -10.25 -12.01 4.99
C ALA A 374 -10.53 -10.52 4.76
N PHE A 375 -9.97 -9.65 5.61
CA PHE A 375 -10.01 -8.20 5.43
C PHE A 375 -9.31 -7.76 4.14
N ARG A 376 -8.10 -8.27 3.84
CA ARG A 376 -7.40 -7.87 2.61
C ARG A 376 -8.16 -8.23 1.33
N ALA A 377 -8.86 -9.37 1.30
CA ALA A 377 -9.74 -9.76 0.18
C ALA A 377 -10.95 -8.83 -0.01
N GLN A 378 -11.33 -8.04 1.00
CA GLN A 378 -12.43 -7.08 0.97
C GLN A 378 -11.96 -5.63 0.84
N TYR A 379 -10.65 -5.35 0.89
CA TYR A 379 -10.08 -4.01 1.02
C TYR A 379 -10.55 -3.03 -0.07
N GLU A 380 -10.56 -3.46 -1.33
CA GLU A 380 -11.05 -2.63 -2.45
C GLU A 380 -12.55 -2.31 -2.33
N THR A 381 -13.35 -3.26 -1.86
CA THR A 381 -14.79 -3.06 -1.59
C THR A 381 -14.98 -2.08 -0.44
N LEU A 382 -14.22 -2.21 0.65
CA LEU A 382 -14.28 -1.30 1.80
C LEU A 382 -13.89 0.14 1.41
N ILE A 383 -12.86 0.32 0.58
CA ILE A 383 -12.51 1.64 0.01
C ILE A 383 -13.66 2.18 -0.85
N ARG A 384 -14.24 1.35 -1.72
CA ARG A 384 -15.35 1.76 -2.61
C ARG A 384 -16.57 2.20 -1.81
N ASP A 385 -16.94 1.44 -0.79
CA ASP A 385 -18.09 1.71 0.07
C ASP A 385 -17.85 2.97 0.93
N LEU A 386 -16.63 3.17 1.45
CA LEU A 386 -16.25 4.38 2.19
C LEU A 386 -16.26 5.63 1.28
N ASN A 387 -15.74 5.53 0.06
CA ASN A 387 -15.83 6.60 -0.94
C ASN A 387 -17.29 6.90 -1.33
N ALA A 388 -18.13 5.88 -1.48
CA ALA A 388 -19.56 6.05 -1.75
C ALA A 388 -20.28 6.74 -0.59
N VAL A 389 -19.95 6.39 0.66
CA VAL A 389 -20.44 7.10 1.85
C VAL A 389 -19.98 8.55 1.87
N GLN A 390 -18.70 8.84 1.62
CA GLN A 390 -18.20 10.22 1.57
C GLN A 390 -18.93 11.03 0.46
N GLY A 391 -19.17 10.44 -0.71
CA GLY A 391 -19.93 11.06 -1.78
C GLY A 391 -21.37 11.38 -1.40
N ARG A 392 -22.06 10.48 -0.69
CA ARG A 392 -23.42 10.69 -0.16
C ARG A 392 -23.46 11.81 0.88
N ILE A 393 -22.50 11.84 1.82
CA ILE A 393 -22.36 12.93 2.80
C ILE A 393 -22.10 14.27 2.07
N GLY A 394 -21.24 14.27 1.04
CA GLY A 394 -21.03 15.43 0.17
C GLY A 394 -22.31 15.90 -0.53
N GLY A 395 -23.19 14.99 -0.93
CA GLY A 395 -24.52 15.29 -1.45
C GLY A 395 -25.40 16.03 -0.45
N VAL A 396 -25.47 15.54 0.80
CA VAL A 396 -26.22 16.18 1.90
C VAL A 396 -25.67 17.57 2.25
N VAL A 397 -24.35 17.76 2.18
CA VAL A 397 -23.73 19.08 2.36
C VAL A 397 -24.05 20.03 1.21
N ALA A 398 -24.11 19.52 -0.03
CA ALA A 398 -24.47 20.30 -1.21
C ALA A 398 -25.97 20.68 -1.26
N SER A 399 -26.87 19.86 -0.71
CA SER A 399 -28.29 20.19 -0.55
C SER A 399 -28.49 21.15 0.63
N SER A 400 -28.36 22.45 0.37
CA SER A 400 -28.48 23.52 1.36
C SER A 400 -29.91 24.09 1.42
N PRO A 401 -30.65 23.92 2.53
CA PRO A 401 -32.00 24.46 2.67
C PRO A 401 -31.98 26.00 2.74
N THR A 402 -30.93 26.57 3.34
CA THR A 402 -30.67 28.01 3.39
C THR A 402 -30.50 28.61 1.98
N ASP A 403 -29.80 27.92 1.07
CA ASP A 403 -29.61 28.41 -0.31
C ASP A 403 -30.89 28.25 -1.16
N TYR A 404 -31.65 27.17 -0.98
CA TYR A 404 -32.98 27.02 -1.57
C TYR A 404 -33.91 28.15 -1.12
N PHE A 405 -33.96 28.43 0.18
CA PHE A 405 -34.78 29.52 0.73
C PHE A 405 -34.37 30.87 0.15
N ARG A 406 -33.06 31.15 0.07
CA ARG A 406 -32.52 32.38 -0.52
C ARG A 406 -32.94 32.55 -1.99
N PHE A 407 -32.90 31.47 -2.77
CA PHE A 407 -33.36 31.46 -4.16
C PHE A 407 -34.85 31.81 -4.26
N GLN A 408 -35.70 31.16 -3.45
CA GLN A 408 -37.15 31.41 -3.46
C GLN A 408 -37.54 32.82 -2.98
N ILE A 409 -36.78 33.40 -2.04
CA ILE A 409 -36.92 34.82 -1.65
C ILE A 409 -36.58 35.76 -2.82
N GLY A 410 -35.62 35.39 -3.66
CA GLY A 410 -35.37 36.04 -4.95
C GLY A 410 -36.59 35.97 -5.87
N THR A 411 -37.13 34.78 -6.09
CA THR A 411 -38.34 34.57 -6.90
C THR A 411 -39.54 35.38 -6.38
N MET A 412 -39.80 35.38 -5.08
CA MET A 412 -40.84 36.19 -4.43
C MET A 412 -40.68 37.70 -4.66
N ARG A 413 -39.44 38.20 -4.75
CA ARG A 413 -39.16 39.61 -5.05
C ARG A 413 -39.63 39.98 -6.45
N GLU A 414 -39.47 39.09 -7.41
CA GLU A 414 -39.83 39.29 -8.83
C GLU A 414 -41.34 39.23 -9.10
N ILE A 415 -42.13 38.52 -8.29
CA ILE A 415 -43.60 38.45 -8.46
C ILE A 415 -44.19 39.87 -8.39
N ARG A 416 -44.85 40.28 -9.46
CA ARG A 416 -45.55 41.58 -9.58
C ARG A 416 -47.07 41.38 -9.60
N PRO A 417 -47.84 42.30 -8.99
CA PRO A 417 -49.29 42.26 -9.08
C PRO A 417 -49.75 42.54 -10.51
N LEU A 418 -50.87 41.93 -10.88
CA LEU A 418 -51.60 42.25 -12.09
C LEU A 418 -51.97 43.74 -12.08
N THR A 419 -51.81 44.42 -13.22
CA THR A 419 -52.06 45.86 -13.35
C THR A 419 -53.48 46.21 -12.88
N ALA A 420 -53.60 47.31 -12.13
CA ALA A 420 -54.85 47.80 -11.54
C ALA A 420 -55.81 48.36 -12.62
N ASP A 421 -56.36 47.46 -13.42
CA ASP A 421 -57.27 47.78 -14.51
C ASP A 421 -58.70 47.91 -13.97
N SER A 422 -59.05 49.12 -13.53
CA SER A 422 -60.40 49.44 -13.07
C SER A 422 -61.05 50.53 -13.90
N VAL A 423 -62.35 50.40 -14.14
CA VAL A 423 -63.15 51.30 -14.97
C VAL A 423 -63.18 52.74 -14.40
N ASN A 424 -62.87 52.90 -13.11
CA ASN A 424 -62.81 54.19 -12.43
C ASN A 424 -61.36 54.65 -12.23
N ARG A 425 -60.94 55.68 -12.99
CA ARG A 425 -59.56 56.21 -12.95
C ARG A 425 -59.08 56.65 -11.56
N LEU A 426 -59.97 57.13 -10.70
CA LEU A 426 -59.64 57.50 -9.32
C LEU A 426 -59.30 56.28 -8.45
N PHE A 427 -59.98 55.16 -8.70
CA PHE A 427 -59.74 53.88 -8.01
C PHE A 427 -58.49 53.17 -8.55
N ALA A 428 -58.24 53.22 -9.86
CA ALA A 428 -56.98 52.74 -10.43
C ALA A 428 -55.75 53.45 -9.83
N ALA A 429 -55.83 54.77 -9.62
CA ALA A 429 -54.75 55.57 -9.02
C ALA A 429 -54.51 55.24 -7.52
N SER A 430 -55.57 54.99 -6.74
CA SER A 430 -55.41 54.55 -5.35
C SER A 430 -54.84 53.14 -5.27
N GLN A 431 -55.36 52.20 -6.07
CA GLN A 431 -54.83 50.84 -6.18
C GLN A 431 -53.35 50.82 -6.57
N GLN A 432 -52.92 51.65 -7.53
CA GLN A 432 -51.51 51.73 -7.93
C GLN A 432 -50.59 52.24 -6.81
N THR A 433 -51.08 53.15 -5.97
CA THR A 433 -50.35 53.66 -4.79
C THR A 433 -50.23 52.57 -3.70
N VAL A 434 -51.32 51.86 -3.44
CA VAL A 434 -51.38 50.74 -2.48
C VAL A 434 -50.46 49.60 -2.93
N VAL A 435 -50.49 49.24 -4.20
CA VAL A 435 -49.58 48.27 -4.84
C VAL A 435 -48.11 48.66 -4.65
N ALA A 436 -47.76 49.93 -4.84
CA ALA A 436 -46.39 50.40 -4.62
C ALA A 436 -45.95 50.27 -3.15
N ASN A 437 -46.83 50.63 -2.21
CA ASN A 437 -46.57 50.48 -0.77
C ASN A 437 -46.42 49.01 -0.37
N LEU A 438 -47.27 48.12 -0.87
CA LEU A 438 -47.18 46.67 -0.64
C LEU A 438 -45.88 46.07 -1.23
N GLN A 439 -45.44 46.54 -2.41
CA GLN A 439 -44.15 46.13 -2.96
C GLN A 439 -42.98 46.57 -2.05
N ASN A 440 -43.04 47.78 -1.49
CA ASN A 440 -42.03 48.27 -0.55
C ASN A 440 -42.03 47.47 0.77
N GLU A 441 -43.19 47.21 1.37
CA GLU A 441 -43.34 46.43 2.60
C GLU A 441 -42.92 44.96 2.41
N LYS A 442 -43.28 44.36 1.26
CA LYS A 442 -42.80 43.05 0.83
C LYS A 442 -41.27 43.05 0.80
N ASN A 443 -40.67 43.97 0.05
CA ASN A 443 -39.22 44.01 -0.13
C ASN A 443 -38.48 44.20 1.21
N ALA A 444 -38.96 45.09 2.08
CA ALA A 444 -38.39 45.29 3.42
C ALA A 444 -38.47 44.01 4.29
N THR A 445 -39.60 43.30 4.25
CA THR A 445 -39.75 42.00 4.95
C THR A 445 -38.79 40.95 4.38
N LEU A 446 -38.66 40.88 3.05
CA LEU A 446 -37.72 39.97 2.39
C LEU A 446 -36.25 40.34 2.71
N ASP A 447 -35.91 41.62 2.84
CA ASP A 447 -34.56 42.08 3.23
C ASP A 447 -34.22 41.68 4.68
N GLU A 448 -35.16 41.79 5.63
CA GLU A 448 -35.00 41.32 7.02
C GLU A 448 -34.75 39.79 7.09
N ILE A 449 -35.50 39.02 6.31
CA ILE A 449 -35.29 37.57 6.18
C ILE A 449 -33.91 37.27 5.59
N MET A 450 -33.49 38.00 4.56
CA MET A 450 -32.16 37.85 3.96
C MET A 450 -31.02 38.12 4.94
N VAL A 451 -31.18 39.07 5.87
CA VAL A 451 -30.21 39.29 6.96
C VAL A 451 -30.11 38.06 7.87
N THR A 452 -31.24 37.45 8.23
CA THR A 452 -31.28 36.19 9.00
C THR A 452 -30.61 35.03 8.25
N LEU A 453 -30.91 34.84 6.96
CA LEU A 453 -30.30 33.79 6.12
C LEU A 453 -28.78 33.98 5.97
N ASN A 454 -28.31 35.22 5.92
CA ASN A 454 -26.88 35.52 5.84
C ASN A 454 -26.15 35.27 7.18
N SER A 455 -26.82 35.49 8.31
CA SER A 455 -26.25 35.15 9.63
C SER A 455 -26.11 33.64 9.79
N MET A 456 -27.10 32.84 9.37
CA MET A 456 -27.03 31.37 9.35
C MET A 456 -25.84 30.87 8.51
N ALA A 457 -25.71 31.33 7.26
CA ALA A 457 -24.66 30.90 6.34
C ALA A 457 -23.23 31.20 6.84
N THR A 458 -23.05 32.23 7.68
CA THR A 458 -21.74 32.63 8.20
C THR A 458 -21.21 31.69 9.29
N HIS A 459 -22.08 30.94 9.98
CA HIS A 459 -21.70 30.07 11.11
C HIS A 459 -21.54 28.59 10.73
N ASN A 460 -22.04 28.17 9.56
CA ASN A 460 -22.23 26.77 9.19
C ASN A 460 -21.29 26.30 8.06
N THR A 461 -19.97 26.49 8.18
CA THR A 461 -19.00 25.91 7.22
C THR A 461 -18.87 24.40 7.43
N LEU A 462 -19.82 23.64 6.89
CA LEU A 462 -19.79 22.18 6.88
C LEU A 462 -18.65 21.68 5.97
N SER A 463 -17.78 20.82 6.52
CA SER A 463 -16.67 20.22 5.78
C SER A 463 -16.70 18.70 5.93
N VAL A 464 -16.63 18.01 4.79
CA VAL A 464 -16.46 16.55 4.75
C VAL A 464 -14.96 16.27 4.65
N PRO A 465 -14.35 15.57 5.62
CA PRO A 465 -12.93 15.27 5.57
C PRO A 465 -12.62 14.41 4.33
N PRO A 466 -11.60 14.74 3.52
CA PRO A 466 -11.25 13.96 2.35
C PRO A 466 -10.66 12.62 2.77
N PHE A 467 -11.23 11.51 2.28
CA PHE A 467 -10.53 10.24 2.32
C PHE A 467 -9.43 10.21 1.25
N ALA A 468 -8.23 9.80 1.65
CA ALA A 468 -7.14 9.49 0.74
C ALA A 468 -6.76 8.01 0.97
N PRO A 469 -6.85 7.12 -0.04
CA PRO A 469 -6.40 5.75 0.13
C PRO A 469 -4.89 5.73 0.38
N MET A 470 -4.50 5.21 1.54
CA MET A 470 -3.11 5.18 1.98
C MET A 470 -2.41 3.89 1.54
N HIS A 471 -1.17 3.99 1.08
CA HIS A 471 -0.36 2.83 0.69
C HIS A 471 0.21 2.11 1.92
N ASP A 472 0.37 0.78 1.87
CA ASP A 472 0.76 -0.06 3.02
C ASP A 472 2.06 0.41 3.71
N LEU A 473 3.07 0.83 2.95
CA LEU A 473 4.32 1.41 3.47
C LEU A 473 4.10 2.75 4.20
N GLU A 474 3.18 3.57 3.73
CA GLU A 474 2.84 4.84 4.38
C GLU A 474 2.05 4.59 5.67
N ALA A 475 1.11 3.64 5.64
CA ALA A 475 0.31 3.27 6.80
C ALA A 475 1.17 2.78 7.98
N ILE A 476 2.19 1.94 7.75
CA ILE A 476 3.07 1.47 8.84
C ILE A 476 3.94 2.57 9.44
N LEU A 477 4.20 3.66 8.68
CA LEU A 477 5.00 4.81 9.12
C LEU A 477 4.13 5.84 9.84
N VAL A 478 2.94 6.18 9.30
CA VAL A 478 1.99 7.10 9.94
C VAL A 478 1.46 6.52 11.26
N TYR A 479 1.16 5.23 11.28
CA TYR A 479 0.58 4.53 12.44
C TYR A 479 1.62 3.69 13.23
N TRP A 480 2.91 4.02 13.10
CA TRP A 480 4.01 3.28 13.74
C TRP A 480 3.80 3.07 15.26
N ARG A 481 3.21 4.06 15.94
CA ARG A 481 2.95 4.05 17.38
C ARG A 481 1.84 3.07 17.77
N GLN A 482 0.87 2.86 16.89
CA GLN A 482 -0.23 1.91 17.06
C GLN A 482 0.23 0.48 16.80
N ILE A 483 1.17 0.28 15.88
CA ILE A 483 1.77 -1.02 15.55
C ILE A 483 3.19 -1.19 16.14
N TRP A 484 3.49 -0.53 17.27
CA TRP A 484 4.83 -0.53 17.87
C TRP A 484 5.35 -1.94 18.18
N LEU A 485 4.45 -2.88 18.49
CA LEU A 485 4.80 -4.28 18.75
C LEU A 485 5.28 -5.00 17.48
N SER A 486 4.70 -4.70 16.31
CA SER A 486 5.16 -5.25 15.01
C SER A 486 6.55 -4.71 14.66
N TRP A 487 6.80 -3.42 14.91
CA TRP A 487 8.14 -2.82 14.82
C TRP A 487 9.13 -3.48 15.79
N ALA A 488 8.75 -3.66 17.05
CA ALA A 488 9.59 -4.31 18.05
C ALA A 488 9.94 -5.77 17.67
N ILE A 489 8.98 -6.55 17.16
CA ILE A 489 9.21 -7.94 16.71
C ILE A 489 10.15 -7.98 15.50
N ALA A 490 9.95 -7.12 14.50
CA ALA A 490 10.81 -7.08 13.32
C ALA A 490 12.26 -6.68 13.70
N ILE A 491 12.42 -5.60 14.46
CA ILE A 491 13.74 -5.14 14.96
C ILE A 491 14.39 -6.22 15.84
N ALA A 492 13.65 -6.85 16.74
CA ALA A 492 14.19 -7.90 17.62
C ALA A 492 14.58 -9.17 16.87
N THR A 493 13.93 -9.47 15.73
CA THR A 493 14.35 -10.58 14.86
C THR A 493 15.65 -10.22 14.14
N ASP A 494 15.65 -9.08 13.46
CA ASP A 494 16.74 -8.65 12.60
C ASP A 494 18.02 -8.32 13.40
N MET A 495 17.88 -7.75 14.60
CA MET A 495 18.97 -7.32 15.48
C MET A 495 19.20 -8.24 16.70
N GLY A 496 18.34 -9.24 16.93
CA GLY A 496 18.47 -10.17 18.07
C GLY A 496 19.85 -10.83 18.22
N PRO A 497 20.51 -11.25 17.12
CA PRO A 497 21.87 -11.79 17.19
C PRO A 497 22.92 -10.78 17.69
N LEU A 498 22.73 -9.47 17.49
CA LEU A 498 23.65 -8.44 18.01
C LEU A 498 23.73 -8.47 19.53
N LEU A 499 22.60 -8.67 20.21
CA LEU A 499 22.55 -8.74 21.68
C LEU A 499 23.40 -9.91 22.19
N TRP A 500 23.30 -11.07 21.55
CA TRP A 500 24.12 -12.24 21.87
C TRP A 500 25.60 -12.00 21.61
N ILE A 501 25.95 -11.33 20.50
CA ILE A 501 27.33 -10.96 20.17
C ILE A 501 27.91 -9.98 21.20
N LEU A 502 27.11 -9.03 21.69
CA LEU A 502 27.51 -8.11 22.77
C LEU A 502 27.73 -8.86 24.10
N VAL A 503 26.85 -9.80 24.45
CA VAL A 503 27.04 -10.66 25.63
C VAL A 503 28.31 -11.51 25.49
N ALA A 504 28.55 -12.11 24.32
CA ALA A 504 29.77 -12.89 24.04
C ALA A 504 31.06 -12.04 24.02
N ALA A 505 30.95 -10.73 23.75
CA ALA A 505 32.08 -9.80 23.83
C ALA A 505 32.44 -9.39 25.27
N VAL A 506 31.45 -9.35 26.17
CA VAL A 506 31.62 -8.96 27.58
C VAL A 506 31.94 -10.16 28.47
N MET A 507 31.35 -11.34 28.18
CA MET A 507 31.71 -12.57 28.89
C MET A 507 33.20 -12.90 28.66
N PRO A 508 33.94 -13.33 29.69
CA PRO A 508 35.31 -13.80 29.52
C PRO A 508 35.32 -15.04 28.63
N THR A 509 35.60 -14.87 27.33
CA THR A 509 35.91 -15.99 26.43
C THR A 509 36.99 -16.85 27.09
N GLY A 510 36.83 -18.17 27.05
CA GLY A 510 37.56 -19.14 27.89
C GLY A 510 39.10 -19.04 27.88
N ALA A 511 39.70 -18.28 26.97
CA ALA A 511 41.08 -17.81 27.07
C ALA A 511 41.42 -17.20 28.45
N TYR A 512 40.52 -16.46 29.09
CA TYR A 512 40.78 -15.88 30.42
C TYR A 512 40.82 -16.96 31.52
N LEU A 513 39.95 -17.97 31.42
CA LEU A 513 39.98 -19.15 32.30
C LEU A 513 41.22 -20.02 32.03
N VAL A 514 41.66 -20.15 30.77
CA VAL A 514 42.89 -20.89 30.42
C VAL A 514 44.15 -20.15 30.87
N THR A 515 44.22 -18.82 30.78
CA THR A 515 45.35 -18.08 31.36
C THR A 515 45.38 -18.19 32.88
N VAL A 516 44.22 -18.13 33.54
CA VAL A 516 44.13 -18.40 34.98
C VAL A 516 44.58 -19.83 35.28
N HIS A 517 44.14 -20.84 34.53
CA HIS A 517 44.50 -22.24 34.78
C HIS A 517 45.98 -22.56 34.46
N ASP A 518 46.57 -21.92 33.45
CA ASP A 518 48.01 -22.03 33.15
C ASP A 518 48.87 -21.23 34.14
N GLU A 519 48.37 -20.14 34.72
CA GLU A 519 49.03 -19.42 35.82
C GLU A 519 48.87 -20.16 37.16
N GLU A 520 47.73 -20.79 37.44
CA GLU A 520 47.49 -21.67 38.59
C GLU A 520 48.39 -22.92 38.55
N ARG A 521 48.53 -23.54 37.37
CA ARG A 521 49.49 -24.64 37.15
C ARG A 521 50.93 -24.19 37.35
N LYS A 522 51.30 -22.99 36.92
CA LYS A 522 52.64 -22.40 37.20
C LYS A 522 52.81 -22.00 38.66
N ALA A 523 51.73 -21.68 39.37
CA ALA A 523 51.72 -21.40 40.81
C ALA A 523 51.67 -22.67 41.68
N GLY A 524 51.63 -23.86 41.08
CA GLY A 524 51.70 -25.15 41.78
C GLY A 524 50.38 -25.67 42.35
N PHE A 525 49.24 -25.09 41.96
CA PHE A 525 47.92 -25.58 42.37
C PHE A 525 47.45 -26.72 41.46
N ASN A 526 47.90 -27.95 41.74
CA ASN A 526 47.30 -29.16 41.17
C ASN A 526 45.92 -29.41 41.80
N PHE A 527 44.86 -28.98 41.13
CA PHE A 527 43.52 -29.50 41.39
C PHE A 527 43.36 -30.85 40.71
N LEU A 528 43.39 -31.91 41.53
CA LEU A 528 43.03 -33.31 41.22
C LEU A 528 43.50 -33.80 39.84
N ASP A 529 44.65 -34.47 39.83
CA ASP A 529 45.04 -35.30 38.68
C ASP A 529 43.90 -36.31 38.39
N ASP A 530 43.48 -36.37 37.12
CA ASP A 530 42.33 -37.16 36.62
C ASP A 530 42.65 -38.68 36.56
N ASP A 531 43.71 -39.11 37.26
CA ASP A 531 44.21 -40.49 37.38
C ASP A 531 43.50 -41.24 38.52
N GLY A 532 42.22 -40.94 38.72
CA GLY A 532 41.31 -41.69 39.58
C GLY A 532 40.89 -43.00 38.92
N GLU A 533 41.84 -43.94 38.72
CA GLU A 533 41.48 -45.34 38.50
C GLU A 533 40.71 -45.91 39.70
N ILE A 534 39.89 -46.93 39.41
CA ILE A 534 38.81 -47.53 40.24
C ILE A 534 39.26 -47.97 41.64
#